data_AF-A0A3B8UM24-F1
#
_entry.id   AF-A0A3B8UM24-F1
#
_cell.length_a   1.000
_cell.length_b   1.000
_cell.length_c   1.000
_cell.angle_alpha   90.00
_cell.angle_beta   90.00
_cell.angle_gamma   90.00
#
_symmetry.space_group_name_H-M   'P 1'
#
loop_
_entity.id
_entity.type
_entity.pdbx_description
1 polymer ?
#
loop_
_entity_poly.entity_id
_entity_poly.type
_entity_poly.pdbx_seq_one_letter_code
_entity_poly.pdbx_strand_id
1 'polypeptide(L)'
;HACDTATDYALAKAVAWGAKVILSVPCCQHEANRTISSTLLSPVMDYGILKERMSAIITDAARANMLKARGYDTQILEFIDMEHT
;
A
#
# COMPACT_ATOMS: atom_id res chain seq x y z
N HIS A 1 0.61 14.02 -5.55
CA HIS A 1 1.76 13.45 -6.29
C HIS A 1 1.21 12.37 -7.23
N ALA A 2 1.84 12.09 -8.38
CA ALA A 2 1.33 11.05 -9.29
C ALA A 2 1.18 9.68 -8.58
N CYS A 3 2.08 9.40 -7.62
CA CYS A 3 2.08 8.19 -6.79
C CYS A 3 0.84 8.00 -5.90
N ASP A 4 0.05 9.06 -5.66
CA ASP A 4 -1.12 8.95 -4.79
C ASP A 4 -2.20 8.06 -5.44
N THR A 5 -2.46 8.22 -6.74
CA THR A 5 -3.55 7.51 -7.43
C THR A 5 -3.10 6.67 -8.64
N ALA A 6 -1.88 6.86 -9.16
CA ALA A 6 -1.43 6.13 -10.35
C ALA A 6 -1.43 4.62 -10.16
N THR A 7 -0.98 4.14 -8.98
CA THR A 7 -1.01 2.71 -8.65
C THR A 7 -2.45 2.19 -8.63
N ASP A 8 -3.39 2.93 -8.05
CA ASP A 8 -4.80 2.50 -7.98
C ASP A 8 -5.45 2.42 -9.37
N TYR A 9 -5.16 3.38 -10.25
CA TYR A 9 -5.59 3.31 -11.65
C TYR A 9 -5.00 2.11 -12.38
N ALA A 10 -3.71 1.81 -12.16
CA ALA A 10 -3.05 0.66 -12.75
C ALA A 10 -3.65 -0.66 -12.25
N LEU A 11 -3.90 -0.79 -10.94
CA LEU A 11 -4.56 -1.94 -10.34
C LEU A 11 -5.98 -2.11 -10.89
N ALA A 12 -6.78 -1.04 -10.93
CA ALA A 12 -8.13 -1.09 -11.46
C ALA A 12 -8.17 -1.52 -12.94
N LYS A 13 -7.24 -1.00 -13.76
CA LYS A 13 -7.08 -1.42 -15.16
C LYS A 13 -6.68 -2.89 -15.29
N ALA A 14 -5.72 -3.35 -14.49
CA ALA A 14 -5.26 -4.73 -14.52
C ALA A 14 -6.40 -5.72 -14.18
N VAL A 15 -7.20 -5.39 -13.16
CA VAL A 15 -8.41 -6.16 -12.80
C VAL A 15 -9.42 -6.14 -13.95
N ALA A 16 -9.71 -4.97 -14.54
CA ALA A 16 -10.66 -4.84 -15.64
C ALA A 16 -10.24 -5.60 -16.90
N TRP A 17 -8.93 -5.73 -17.15
CA TRP A 17 -8.37 -6.51 -18.24
C TRP A 17 -8.27 -8.01 -17.94
N GLY A 18 -8.61 -8.45 -16.73
CA GLY A 18 -8.49 -9.84 -16.33
C GLY A 18 -7.04 -10.32 -16.26
N ALA A 19 -6.11 -9.44 -15.84
CA ALA A 19 -4.71 -9.80 -15.66
C ALA A 19 -4.58 -11.00 -14.72
N LYS A 20 -3.86 -12.05 -15.15
CA LYS A 20 -3.67 -13.27 -14.35
C LYS A 20 -2.79 -13.05 -13.11
N VAL A 21 -1.82 -12.13 -13.22
CA VAL A 21 -0.85 -11.81 -12.18
C VAL A 21 -0.68 -10.29 -12.14
N ILE A 22 -0.61 -9.74 -10.93
CA ILE A 22 -0.36 -8.32 -10.68
C ILE A 22 0.80 -8.22 -9.67
N LEU A 23 1.84 -7.48 -10.02
CA LEU A 23 2.94 -7.14 -9.12
C LEU A 23 2.92 -5.63 -8.90
N SER A 24 2.92 -5.21 -7.64
CA SER A 24 2.93 -3.80 -7.26
C SER A 24 3.98 -3.56 -6.19
N VAL A 25 4.73 -2.48 -6.34
CA VAL A 25 5.73 -2.04 -5.36
C VAL A 25 5.12 -0.90 -4.53
N PRO A 26 5.29 -0.90 -3.20
CA PRO A 26 4.92 0.21 -2.33
C PRO A 26 5.47 1.54 -2.86
N CYS A 27 4.69 2.60 -2.77
CA CYS A 27 5.16 3.96 -3.08
C CYS A 27 4.63 4.96 -2.06
N CYS A 28 5.18 6.18 -2.03
CA CYS A 28 4.76 7.21 -1.09
C CYS A 28 3.28 7.57 -1.27
N GLN A 29 2.53 7.66 -0.16
CA GLN A 29 1.09 7.93 -0.15
C GLN A 29 0.78 9.19 0.67
N HIS A 30 0.82 10.35 0.01
CA HIS A 30 0.61 11.62 0.68
C HIS A 30 -0.86 11.86 1.03
N GLU A 31 -1.77 11.33 0.22
CA GLU A 31 -3.21 11.41 0.51
C GLU A 31 -3.53 10.71 1.83
N ALA A 32 -3.15 9.44 1.97
CA ALA A 32 -3.31 8.69 3.21
C ALA A 32 -2.59 9.38 4.38
N ASN A 33 -1.38 9.89 4.18
CA ASN A 33 -0.63 10.57 5.25
C ASN A 33 -1.32 11.82 5.80
N ARG A 34 -2.07 12.56 4.97
CA ARG A 34 -2.82 13.74 5.42
C ARG A 34 -4.08 13.38 6.19
N THR A 35 -4.73 12.26 5.85
CA THR A 35 -6.06 11.92 6.37
C THR A 35 -6.01 10.90 7.50
N ILE A 36 -4.99 10.06 7.54
CA ILE A 36 -4.91 8.99 8.53
C ILE A 36 -4.66 9.57 9.93
N SER A 37 -5.46 9.09 10.87
CA SER A 37 -5.35 9.43 12.29
C SER A 37 -5.86 8.25 13.12
N SER A 38 -5.31 8.08 14.31
CA SER A 38 -5.77 7.08 15.27
C SER A 38 -5.35 7.51 16.65
N THR A 39 -6.30 7.63 17.57
CA THR A 39 -6.02 7.95 18.98
C THR A 39 -5.20 6.85 19.65
N LEU A 40 -5.44 5.59 19.28
CA LEU A 40 -4.69 4.45 19.82
C LEU A 40 -3.23 4.45 19.34
N LEU A 41 -3.00 4.86 18.09
CA LEU A 41 -1.67 4.87 17.47
C LEU A 41 -1.03 6.28 17.50
N SER A 42 -1.60 7.25 18.20
CA SER A 42 -1.06 8.61 18.24
C SER A 42 0.42 8.65 18.66
N PRO A 43 0.91 7.85 19.63
CA PRO A 43 2.32 7.88 19.99
C PRO A 43 3.27 7.51 18.85
N VAL A 44 2.78 6.79 17.83
CA VAL A 44 3.55 6.46 16.62
C VAL A 44 3.31 7.51 15.54
N MET A 45 2.05 7.89 15.32
CA MET A 45 1.63 8.76 14.23
C MET A 45 2.02 10.24 14.42
N ASP A 46 2.38 10.65 15.63
CA ASP A 46 2.86 12.01 15.91
C ASP A 46 4.27 12.25 15.33
N TYR A 47 5.03 11.19 15.08
CA TYR A 47 6.32 11.27 14.38
C TYR A 47 6.09 11.20 12.87
N GLY A 48 6.34 12.30 12.16
CA GLY A 48 6.06 12.42 10.72
C GLY A 48 6.62 11.28 9.86
N ILE A 49 7.87 10.86 10.10
CA ILE A 49 8.49 9.74 9.38
C ILE A 49 7.80 8.40 9.62
N LEU A 50 7.29 8.17 10.83
CA LEU A 50 6.57 6.94 11.16
C LEU A 50 5.16 6.98 10.57
N LYS A 51 4.49 8.15 10.62
CA LYS A 51 3.19 8.37 9.98
C LYS A 51 3.24 8.12 8.48
N GLU A 52 4.28 8.61 7.80
CA GLU A 52 4.49 8.38 6.37
C GLU A 52 4.63 6.90 6.03
N ARG A 53 5.47 6.17 6.78
CA ARG A 53 5.64 4.72 6.61
C ARG A 53 4.34 3.96 6.87
N MET A 54 3.62 4.35 7.91
CA MET A 54 2.32 3.75 8.23
C MET A 54 1.28 3.99 7.16
N SER A 55 1.26 5.19 6.59
CA SER A 55 0.35 5.55 5.50
C SER A 55 0.61 4.70 4.26
N ALA A 56 1.88 4.46 3.91
CA ALA A 56 2.23 3.58 2.81
C ALA A 56 1.75 2.13 3.06
N ILE A 57 2.09 1.55 4.22
CA ILE A 57 1.73 0.16 4.58
C ILE A 57 0.21 -0.02 4.62
N ILE A 58 -0.53 0.94 5.19
CA ILE A 58 -1.99 0.87 5.30
C ILE A 58 -2.64 0.97 3.92
N THR A 59 -2.09 1.79 3.03
CA THR A 59 -2.57 1.86 1.64
C THR A 59 -2.32 0.56 0.90
N ASP A 60 -1.17 -0.07 1.07
CA ASP A 60 -0.87 -1.36 0.42
C ASP A 60 -1.72 -2.50 0.97
N ALA A 61 -2.01 -2.50 2.28
CA ALA A 61 -2.97 -3.42 2.87
C ALA A 61 -4.39 -3.22 2.30
N ALA A 62 -4.82 -1.97 2.12
CA ALA A 62 -6.10 -1.67 1.49
C ALA A 62 -6.16 -2.17 0.04
N ARG A 63 -5.12 -1.92 -0.76
CA ARG A 63 -4.99 -2.41 -2.13
C ARG A 63 -5.00 -3.94 -2.22
N ALA A 64 -4.27 -4.63 -1.35
CA ALA A 64 -4.28 -6.08 -1.27
C ALA A 64 -5.67 -6.61 -0.94
N ASN A 65 -6.36 -6.03 0.05
CA ASN A 65 -7.73 -6.42 0.39
C ASN A 65 -8.72 -6.18 -0.75
N MET A 66 -8.56 -5.10 -1.51
CA MET A 66 -9.37 -4.84 -2.70
C MET A 66 -9.14 -5.89 -3.79
N LEU A 67 -7.89 -6.25 -4.07
CA LEU A 67 -7.57 -7.32 -5.03
C LEU A 67 -8.13 -8.66 -4.56
N LYS A 68 -8.02 -8.98 -3.26
CA LYS A 68 -8.59 -10.19 -2.67
C LYS A 68 -10.11 -10.24 -2.82
N ALA A 69 -10.79 -9.12 -2.60
CA ALA A 69 -12.23 -9.00 -2.83
C ALA A 69 -12.63 -9.16 -4.31
N ARG A 70 -11.67 -9.01 -5.24
CA ARG A 70 -11.85 -9.27 -6.69
C ARG A 70 -11.41 -10.67 -7.10
N GLY A 71 -11.14 -11.56 -6.17
CA GLY A 71 -10.82 -12.97 -6.43
C GLY A 71 -9.34 -13.27 -6.67
N TYR A 72 -8.44 -12.30 -6.45
CA TYR A 72 -7.01 -12.56 -6.45
C TYR A 72 -6.58 -13.22 -5.14
N ASP A 73 -5.63 -14.14 -5.21
CA ASP A 73 -4.82 -14.46 -4.03
C ASP A 73 -3.73 -13.39 -3.87
N THR A 74 -3.56 -12.89 -2.66
CA THR A 74 -2.75 -11.68 -2.41
C THR A 74 -1.78 -11.91 -1.26
N GLN A 75 -0.52 -11.57 -1.49
CA GLN A 75 0.54 -11.66 -0.50
C GLN A 75 1.34 -10.35 -0.48
N ILE A 76 1.65 -9.86 0.73
CA ILE A 76 2.60 -8.76 0.94
C ILE A 76 3.90 -9.38 1.40
N LEU A 77 4.98 -9.06 0.71
CA LEU A 77 6.31 -9.60 0.95
C LEU A 77 7.26 -8.44 1.27
N GLU A 78 8.10 -8.64 2.27
CA GLU A 78 9.26 -7.78 2.50
C GLU A 78 10.44 -8.34 1.70
N PHE A 79 11.13 -7.47 0.99
CA PHE A 79 12.37 -7.83 0.31
C PHE A 79 13.54 -7.59 1.27
N ILE A 80 14.21 -8.67 1.67
CA ILE A 80 15.40 -8.62 2.53
C ILE A 80 16.61 -8.99 1.66
N ASP A 81 17.66 -8.18 1.72
CA ASP A 81 18.88 -8.43 0.96
C ASP A 81 19.63 -9.66 1.48
N MET A 82 20.27 -10.43 0.58
CA MET A 82 20.88 -11.72 0.90
C MET A 82 22.08 -11.61 1.85
N GLU A 83 22.64 -10.42 2.06
CA GLU A 83 23.75 -10.18 3.00
C GLU A 83 23.36 -10.30 4.49
N HIS A 84 22.07 -10.46 4.79
CA HIS A 84 21.55 -10.58 6.17
C HIS A 84 20.77 -11.87 6.46
N THR A 85 20.95 -12.94 5.66
CA THR A 85 20.48 -14.30 5.96
C THR A 85 21.63 -15.16 6.47
#